data_AF-A0A450TC95-F1
#
_entry.id   AF-A0A450TC95-F1
#
_cell.length_a   1.000
_cell.length_b   1.000
_cell.length_c   1.000
_cell.angle_alpha   90.00
_cell.angle_beta   90.00
_cell.angle_gamma   90.00
#
_symmetry.space_group_name_H-M   'P 1'
#
loop_
_entity.id
_entity.type
_entity.pdbx_description
1 polymer ?
#
loop_
_entity_poly.entity_id
_entity_poly.type
_entity_poly.pdbx_seq_one_letter_code
_entity_poly.pdbx_strand_id
1 'polypeptide(L)' 'MNRITVDIEQCGGRPCVRGMRILVTDVLDLYSAGLTASA' A
#
# COMPACT_ATOMS: atom_id res chain seq x y z
N MET A 1 5.15 -11.78 -9.68
CA MET A 1 5.65 -10.45 -9.27
C MET A 1 4.61 -9.41 -9.63
N ASN A 2 3.62 -9.16 -8.75
CA ASN A 2 2.61 -8.12 -8.95
C ASN A 2 1.86 -7.90 -7.61
N ARG A 3 2.53 -7.24 -6.64
CA ARG A 3 1.98 -6.99 -5.28
C ARG A 3 1.16 -5.72 -5.19
N ILE A 4 1.22 -4.87 -6.21
CA ILE A 4 0.53 -3.58 -6.27
C ILE A 4 -0.55 -3.70 -7.34
N THR A 5 -1.73 -3.17 -7.03
CA THR A 5 -2.83 -3.00 -7.97
C THR A 5 -3.19 -1.52 -8.02
N VAL A 6 -3.43 -1.00 -9.21
CA VAL A 6 -3.91 0.37 -9.43
C VAL A 6 -5.29 0.24 -10.04
N ASP A 7 -6.30 0.67 -9.30
CA ASP A 7 -7.70 0.49 -9.66
C ASP A 7 -8.39 1.85 -9.49
N ILE A 8 -9.05 2.37 -10.53
CA ILE A 8 -9.59 3.73 -10.49
C ILE A 8 -10.73 3.84 -9.47
N GLU A 9 -11.42 2.74 -9.24
CA GLU A 9 -12.58 2.64 -8.36
C GLU A 9 -12.17 2.44 -6.90
N GLN A 10 -10.91 2.00 -6.65
CA GLN A 10 -10.38 1.79 -5.31
C GLN A 10 -9.38 2.87 -4.94
N CYS A 11 -9.57 3.47 -3.76
CA CYS A 11 -8.72 4.52 -3.22
C CYS A 11 -8.46 5.69 -4.19
N GLY A 12 -9.42 6.01 -5.06
CA GLY A 12 -9.36 7.14 -5.98
C GLY A 12 -8.27 7.02 -7.06
N GLY A 13 -7.97 5.80 -7.53
CA GLY A 13 -6.92 5.55 -8.53
C GLY A 13 -5.51 5.54 -7.97
N ARG A 14 -5.36 5.56 -6.65
CA ARG A 14 -4.05 5.46 -5.99
C ARG A 14 -3.58 4.01 -5.93
N PRO A 15 -2.26 3.76 -5.99
CA PRO A 15 -1.72 2.40 -5.90
C PRO A 15 -2.03 1.77 -4.54
N CYS A 16 -2.63 0.58 -4.58
CA CYS A 16 -3.01 -0.22 -3.42
C CYS A 16 -2.25 -1.54 -3.39
N VAL A 17 -2.04 -2.10 -2.21
CA VAL A 17 -1.48 -3.45 -2.07
C VAL A 17 -2.54 -4.47 -2.49
N ARG A 18 -2.19 -5.41 -3.37
CA ARG A 18 -3.11 -6.41 -3.91
C ARG A 18 -3.70 -7.27 -2.80
N GLY A 19 -5.03 -7.40 -2.79
CA GLY A 19 -5.76 -8.17 -1.78
C GLY A 19 -5.93 -7.43 -0.45
N MET A 20 -5.50 -6.18 -0.38
CA MET A 20 -5.65 -5.30 0.78
C MET A 20 -6.24 -3.97 0.32
N ARG A 21 -7.00 -3.28 1.17
CA ARG A 21 -7.48 -1.92 0.92
C ARG A 21 -6.57 -0.89 1.61
N ILE A 22 -5.27 -1.08 1.45
CA ILE A 22 -4.24 -0.22 2.04
C ILE A 22 -3.47 0.41 0.88
N LEU A 23 -3.32 1.74 0.95
CA LEU A 23 -2.50 2.47 -0.01
C LEU A 23 -1.04 2.10 0.17
N VAL A 24 -0.33 2.02 -0.94
CA VAL A 24 1.14 1.89 -0.88
C VAL A 24 1.74 3.09 -0.13
N THR A 25 1.12 4.28 -0.22
CA THR A 25 1.58 5.46 0.51
C THR A 25 1.52 5.30 2.03
N ASP A 26 0.43 4.74 2.58
CA ASP A 26 0.31 4.53 4.04
C ASP A 26 1.37 3.55 4.54
N VAL A 27 1.64 2.50 3.76
CA VAL A 27 2.70 1.54 4.07
C VAL A 27 4.07 2.23 4.12
N LEU A 28 4.37 3.09 3.13
CA LEU A 28 5.61 3.86 3.11
C LEU A 28 5.71 4.87 4.27
N ASP A 29 4.60 5.48 4.66
CA ASP A 29 4.54 6.39 5.82
C ASP A 29 4.87 5.65 7.12
N LEU A 30 4.29 4.45 7.32
CA LEU A 30 4.60 3.59 8.46
C LEU A 30 6.08 3.19 8.50
N TYR A 31 6.68 2.81 7.37
CA TYR A 31 8.12 2.54 7.30
C TYR A 31 8.94 3.80 7.60
N SER A 32 8.51 4.97 7.11
CA SER A 32 9.15 6.24 7.40
C SER A 32 9.05 6.63 8.88
N ALA A 33 7.99 6.20 9.57
CA ALA A 33 7.82 6.35 11.02
C ALA A 33 8.68 5.35 11.83
N GLY A 34 9.48 4.51 11.17
CA GLY A 34 10.40 3.57 11.81
C GLY A 34 9.81 2.20 12.10
N LEU A 35 8.62 1.88 11.57
CA LEU A 35 8.07 0.53 11.68
C LEU A 35 8.80 -0.44 10.75
N THR A 36 8.96 -1.69 11.19
CA THR A 36 9.58 -2.76 10.40
C THR A 36 8.55 -3.83 10.03
N ALA A 37 8.72 -4.47 8.88
CA ALA A 37 7.82 -5.52 8.39
C ALA A 37 7.96 -6.83 9.18
N SER A 38 9.12 -7.03 9.81
CA SER A 38 9.46 -8.20 10.60
C SER A 38 9.54 -7.81 12.07
N ALA A 39 8.98 -8.68 12.92
CA ALA A 39 9.33 -8.76 14.33
C ALA A 39 10.69 -9.44 14.51
#